data_AF-A0A2J1DZ18-F1
#
_entry.id   AF-A0A2J1DZ18-F1
#
_cell.length_a   1.000
_cell.length_b   1.000
_cell.length_c   1.000
_cell.angle_alpha   90.00
_cell.angle_beta   90.00
_cell.angle_gamma   90.00
#
_symmetry.space_group_name_H-M   'P 1'
#
loop_
_entity.id
_entity.type
_entity.pdbx_description
1 polymer ?
#
loop_
_entity_poly.entity_id
_entity_poly.type
_entity_poly.pdbx_seq_one_letter_code
_entity_poly.pdbx_strand_id
1 'polypeptide(L)'
;MALERVPSDIRAAGGVARMADPTIIEQIMKVVSIPVMAKCRIGHFVEAQILESMGVDYIDESEVLTPADENFHVWKHTLKSPSSAAAVIWAKP
;
A
#
# COMPACT_ATOMS: atom_id res chain seq x y z
N MET A 1 3.26 -4.14 8.57
CA MET A 1 2.85 -4.19 7.15
C MET A 1 1.53 -4.94 7.08
N ALA A 2 0.50 -4.32 6.51
CA ALA A 2 -0.84 -4.88 6.36
C ALA A 2 -1.01 -5.48 4.97
N LEU A 3 -1.06 -6.81 4.88
CA LEU A 3 -1.33 -7.58 3.67
C LEU A 3 -2.21 -8.77 4.00
N GLU A 4 -3.16 -9.08 3.10
CA GLU A 4 -4.01 -10.27 3.24
C GLU A 4 -3.24 -11.57 2.98
N ARG A 5 -2.17 -11.50 2.18
CA ARG A 5 -1.37 -12.66 1.76
C ARG A 5 0.10 -12.29 1.72
N VAL A 6 0.96 -13.26 2.03
CA VAL A 6 2.41 -13.11 1.96
C VAL A 6 2.84 -13.11 0.48
N PRO A 7 3.89 -12.38 0.07
CA PRO A 7 4.32 -12.33 -1.34
C PRO A 7 4.54 -13.68 -2.02
N SER A 8 4.97 -14.71 -1.27
CA SER A 8 5.10 -16.08 -1.78
C SER A 8 3.75 -16.65 -2.21
N ASP A 9 2.71 -16.45 -1.39
CA ASP A 9 1.37 -16.96 -1.66
C ASP A 9 0.69 -16.21 -2.80
N ILE A 10 0.94 -14.91 -2.91
CA ILE A 10 0.46 -14.08 -4.02
C ILE A 10 0.99 -14.62 -5.36
N ARG A 11 2.30 -14.94 -5.41
CA ARG A 11 2.94 -15.50 -6.60
C ARG A 11 2.44 -16.91 -6.92
N ALA A 12 2.21 -17.73 -5.90
CA ALA A 12 1.75 -19.12 -6.06
C ALA A 12 0.27 -19.21 -6.48
N ALA A 13 -0.59 -18.32 -5.97
CA ALA A 13 -2.02 -18.29 -6.31
C ALA A 13 -2.29 -17.81 -7.74
N GLY A 14 -1.41 -16.96 -8.28
CA GLY A 14 -1.64 -16.29 -9.55
C GLY A 14 -2.84 -15.34 -9.52
N GLY A 15 -3.18 -14.78 -10.69
CA GLY A 15 -4.28 -13.82 -10.83
C GLY A 15 -3.92 -12.39 -10.44
N VAL A 16 -4.94 -11.57 -10.17
CA VAL A 16 -4.78 -10.13 -9.92
C VAL A 16 -4.67 -9.84 -8.43
N ALA A 17 -3.50 -9.40 -7.99
CA ALA A 17 -3.23 -8.97 -6.63
C ALA A 17 -3.49 -7.46 -6.49
N ARG A 18 -4.25 -7.06 -5.47
CA ARG A 18 -4.69 -5.67 -5.24
C ARG A 18 -4.32 -5.20 -3.83
N MET A 19 -4.65 -3.94 -3.52
CA MET A 19 -4.64 -3.41 -2.15
C MET A 19 -5.50 -4.32 -1.23
N ALA A 20 -5.06 -4.48 0.02
CA ALA A 20 -5.82 -5.21 1.04
C ALA A 20 -7.16 -4.52 1.34
N ASP A 21 -8.17 -5.29 1.77
CA ASP A 21 -9.46 -4.77 2.17
C ASP A 21 -9.30 -3.71 3.28
N PRO A 22 -9.92 -2.53 3.14
CA PRO A 22 -9.86 -1.46 4.15
C PRO A 22 -10.20 -1.93 5.57
N THR A 23 -11.13 -2.88 5.71
CA THR A 23 -11.53 -3.44 7.00
C THR A 23 -10.37 -4.13 7.70
N ILE A 24 -9.53 -4.85 6.95
CA ILE A 24 -8.37 -5.57 7.50
C ILE A 24 -7.30 -4.58 7.93
N ILE A 25 -7.05 -3.55 7.12
CA ILE A 25 -6.08 -2.50 7.45
C ILE A 25 -6.51 -1.77 8.72
N GLU A 26 -7.78 -1.40 8.83
CA GLU A 26 -8.34 -0.73 10.01
C GLU A 26 -8.22 -1.60 11.27
N GLN A 27 -8.50 -2.90 11.16
CA GLN A 27 -8.32 -3.84 12.27
C GLN A 27 -6.87 -3.89 12.75
N ILE A 28 -5.91 -3.96 11.82
CA ILE A 28 -4.48 -3.97 12.16
C ILE A 28 -4.10 -2.66 12.86
N MET A 29 -4.50 -1.50 12.32
CA MET A 29 -4.23 -0.19 12.91
C MET A 29 -4.79 -0.04 14.34
N LYS A 30 -5.93 -0.67 14.65
CA LYS A 30 -6.51 -0.66 16.01
C LYS A 30 -5.76 -1.57 16.99
N VAL A 31 -5.08 -2.61 16.51
CA VAL A 31 -4.46 -3.63 17.35
C VAL A 31 -3.01 -3.28 17.70
N VAL A 32 -2.28 -2.63 16.78
CA VAL A 32 -0.85 -2.35 16.97
C VAL A 32 -0.58 -0.89 17.28
N SER A 33 0.45 -0.63 18.09
CA SER A 33 0.94 0.71 18.40
C SER A 33 2.13 1.14 17.53
N ILE A 34 2.63 0.24 16.68
CA ILE A 34 3.71 0.54 15.74
C ILE A 34 3.15 1.07 14.41
N PRO A 35 3.93 1.86 13.65
CA PRO A 35 3.49 2.38 12.36
C PRO A 35 3.03 1.28 11.39
N VAL A 36 1.90 1.51 10.73
CA VAL A 36 1.28 0.59 9.77
C VAL A 36 1.56 1.05 8.35
N MET A 37 2.13 0.14 7.57
CA MET A 37 2.32 0.28 6.13
C MET A 37 1.31 -0.57 5.38
N ALA A 38 0.71 -0.02 4.32
CA ALA A 38 -0.15 -0.75 3.39
C ALA A 38 0.37 -0.62 1.95
N LYS A 39 0.08 -1.63 1.10
CA LYS A 39 0.51 -1.64 -0.30
C LYS A 39 -0.60 -1.17 -1.25
N CYS A 40 -0.22 -0.44 -2.29
CA CYS A 40 -1.06 -0.16 -3.46
C CYS A 40 -0.39 -0.63 -4.76
N ARG A 41 -1.19 -0.80 -5.81
CA ARG A 41 -0.70 -1.19 -7.13
C ARG A 41 0.06 -0.05 -7.81
N ILE A 42 1.05 -0.40 -8.63
CA ILE A 42 1.77 0.56 -9.47
C ILE A 42 0.78 1.34 -10.35
N GLY A 43 0.87 2.68 -10.28
CA GLY A 43 0.03 3.60 -11.04
C GLY A 43 -1.40 3.80 -10.50
N HIS A 44 -1.81 3.07 -9.46
CA HIS A 44 -3.19 3.14 -8.97
C HIS A 44 -3.41 4.23 -7.91
N PHE A 45 -3.45 5.49 -8.34
CA PHE A 45 -3.55 6.65 -7.44
C PHE A 45 -4.78 6.64 -6.52
N VAL A 46 -5.90 6.05 -6.95
CA VAL A 46 -7.12 5.94 -6.13
C VAL A 46 -6.90 5.01 -4.93
N GLU A 47 -6.09 3.95 -5.07
CA GLU A 47 -5.77 3.07 -3.93
C GLU A 47 -4.89 3.83 -2.92
N ALA A 48 -3.94 4.63 -3.41
CA ALA A 48 -3.14 5.50 -2.55
C ALA A 48 -4.00 6.55 -1.82
N GLN A 49 -4.99 7.16 -2.48
CA GLN A 49 -5.92 8.11 -1.85
C GLN A 49 -6.79 7.46 -0.76
N ILE A 50 -7.27 6.23 -1.01
CA ILE A 50 -8.02 5.46 0.00
C ILE A 50 -7.14 5.24 1.23
N LEU A 51 -5.94 4.71 1.05
CA LEU A 51 -5.00 4.44 2.14
C LEU A 51 -4.63 5.72 2.91
N GLU A 52 -4.41 6.83 2.21
CA GLU A 52 -4.17 8.12 2.82
C GLU A 52 -5.36 8.59 3.67
N SER A 53 -6.59 8.44 3.16
CA SER A 53 -7.80 8.83 3.89
C SER A 53 -8.02 8.00 5.16
N MET A 54 -7.55 6.74 5.15
CA MET A 54 -7.58 5.85 6.31
C MET A 54 -6.52 6.21 7.36
N GLY A 55 -5.54 7.04 6.99
CA GLY A 55 -4.48 7.47 7.90
C GLY A 55 -3.37 6.44 8.10
N VAL A 56 -3.08 5.60 7.09
CA VAL A 56 -1.90 4.72 7.16
C VAL A 56 -0.62 5.57 7.20
N ASP A 57 0.35 5.12 8.00
CA ASP A 57 1.61 5.85 8.16
C ASP A 57 2.46 5.83 6.88
N TYR A 58 2.34 4.73 6.11
CA TYR A 58 3.08 4.55 4.86
C TYR A 58 2.25 3.86 3.79
N ILE A 59 2.44 4.36 2.56
CA ILE A 59 1.89 3.77 1.35
C ILE A 59 3.05 3.26 0.50
N ASP A 60 3.03 1.96 0.23
CA ASP A 60 4.05 1.28 -0.55
C ASP A 60 3.49 0.87 -1.92
N GLU A 61 3.89 1.60 -2.96
CA GLU A 61 3.54 1.28 -4.34
C GLU A 61 4.43 0.13 -4.81
N SER A 62 3.85 -1.07 -4.95
CA SER A 62 4.64 -2.29 -5.03
C SER A 62 4.39 -3.11 -6.29
N GLU A 63 5.50 -3.54 -6.89
CA GLU A 63 5.60 -4.51 -7.99
C GLU A 63 5.20 -5.93 -7.60
N VAL A 64 5.04 -6.18 -6.30
CA VAL A 64 4.48 -7.45 -5.79
C VAL A 64 2.99 -7.55 -6.09
N LEU A 65 2.30 -6.42 -6.24
CA LEU A 65 0.91 -6.37 -6.68
C LEU A 65 0.85 -6.24 -8.20
N THR A 66 -0.27 -6.64 -8.80
CA THR A 66 -0.44 -6.54 -10.26
C THR A 66 -0.48 -5.05 -10.66
N PRO A 67 0.39 -4.57 -11.56
CA PRO A 67 0.38 -3.18 -12.00
C PRO A 67 -1.00 -2.76 -12.52
N ALA A 68 -1.43 -1.55 -12.18
CA ALA A 68 -2.65 -0.95 -12.73
C ALA A 68 -2.37 -0.04 -13.93
N ASP A 69 -1.20 0.59 -13.94
CA ASP A 69 -0.62 1.31 -15.08
C ASP A 69 0.79 0.74 -15.32
N GLU A 70 1.10 0.42 -16.57
CA GLU A 70 2.40 -0.12 -16.97
C GLU A 70 3.44 0.97 -17.30
N ASN A 71 2.98 2.20 -17.53
CA ASN A 71 3.82 3.30 -18.00
C ASN A 71 4.14 4.31 -16.90
N PHE A 72 3.24 4.48 -15.93
CA PHE A 72 3.34 5.53 -14.93
C PHE A 72 3.16 5.03 -13.50
N HIS A 73 3.98 5.56 -12.61
CA HIS A 73 3.81 5.44 -11.18
C HIS A 73 2.86 6.52 -10.65
N VAL A 74 2.31 6.32 -9.46
CA VAL A 74 1.51 7.34 -8.77
C VAL A 74 2.36 8.59 -8.54
N TRP A 75 1.78 9.77 -8.83
CA TRP A 75 2.43 11.05 -8.53
C TRP A 75 2.42 11.33 -7.01
N LYS A 76 3.59 11.21 -6.38
CA LYS A 76 3.71 11.14 -4.91
C LYS A 76 3.77 12.50 -4.22
N HIS A 77 4.11 13.55 -4.95
CA HIS A 77 4.26 14.90 -4.39
C HIS A 77 2.95 15.54 -3.93
N THR A 78 1.79 15.02 -4.36
CA THR A 78 0.48 15.50 -3.94
C THR A 78 -0.08 14.78 -2.72
N LEU A 79 0.54 13.67 -2.30
CA LEU A 79 0.12 12.91 -1.12
C LEU A 79 0.74 13.53 0.15
N LYS A 80 -0.09 13.70 1.18
CA LYS A 80 0.31 14.14 2.53
C LYS A 80 1.05 13.03 3.29
N SER A 81 0.71 11.76 3.05
CA SER A 81 1.47 10.63 3.59
C SER A 81 2.67 10.33 2.68
N PRO A 82 3.89 10.13 3.23
CA PRO A 82 5.06 9.83 2.42
C PRO A 82 4.85 8.49 1.68
N SER A 83 4.70 8.57 0.36
CA SER A 83 4.76 7.42 -0.53
C SER A 83 6.11 7.46 -1.24
N SER A 84 6.94 6.44 -1.09
CA SER A 84 8.29 6.40 -1.66
C SER A 84 8.28 5.74 -3.05
N ALA A 85 9.14 6.22 -3.94
CA ALA A 85 9.38 5.65 -5.28
C ALA A 85 10.47 4.58 -5.34
N ALA A 86 11.06 4.23 -4.21
CA ALA A 86 11.86 3.04 -4.00
C ALA A 86 11.93 2.82 -2.48
N ALA A 87 11.52 1.63 -2.00
CA ALA A 87 11.71 1.13 -0.64
C ALA A 87 11.50 2.11 0.56
N VAL A 88 10.38 1.97 1.28
CA VAL A 88 10.24 2.02 2.77
C VAL A 88 11.37 2.80 3.53
N ILE A 89 11.23 3.99 4.16
CA ILE A 89 10.68 4.42 5.50
C ILE A 89 11.01 5.96 5.64
N TRP A 90 10.16 6.90 6.09
CA TRP A 90 10.02 7.45 7.48
C TRP A 90 8.84 8.42 7.68
N ALA A 91 8.44 8.57 8.95
CA ALA A 91 7.12 8.86 9.50
C ALA A 91 6.70 10.34 9.56
N LYS A 92 5.42 10.58 9.87
CA LYS A 92 5.06 11.77 10.65
C LYS A 92 5.82 11.73 11.99
N PRO A 93 6.32 12.87 12.48
CA PRO A 93 7.17 12.94 13.68
C PRO A 93 6.53 12.32 14.92
#